data_AF-A0A2I2FIB3-F1
#
_entry.id   AF-A0A2I2FIB3-F1
#
_cell.length_a   1.000
_cell.length_b   1.000
_cell.length_c   1.000
_cell.angle_alpha   90.00
_cell.angle_beta   90.00
_cell.angle_gamma   90.00
#
_symmetry.space_group_name_H-M   'P 1'
#
loop_
_entity.id
_entity.type
_entity.pdbx_description
1 polymer ?
#
loop_
_entity_poly.entity_id
_entity_poly.type
_entity_poly.pdbx_seq_one_letter_code
_entity_poly.pdbx_strand_id
1 'polypeptide(L)'
;MGLIYVNPQGPNGEPDPQAAARDIRITFGRMAMNDEETVALIAGGHTFGKTHGAGPGDQVGPEPAAAGIESQGLGWANGYRSGRGADAITSGLEVTWTSTPTRWGMGFLDYLFRFEWELTKSPAGANQWTAKDAGDIVPDAFDPNKKQKPRMLTTDLALRADPAYEKIARGFLANPDRFADAFGRAWFKLLHRDMGPRSRWLGPEVPSETVLWEDPIPAPSHPPIDSEDIAALKREILATGIDPADFIRTAWASASTFRGGDKRGGANGARIRLAPQNGWEVNRPDALRAVLAALEGVQARFHAAQTGNKRVSLADLIVLAGCAAVERAAGTPVPFTPGRMDAQPEQTDAESFEWLRPAADGFRNYGASNLRVHTEQALVDKAHLLTLSAPEMTALVGGLRALNANWDGSAQGVLTQRPGTLTNDFFVNLLDMGTLWKPVDGDRFEGVDRQTGAPRWTASRVDLVFGSQPELRALAELYGSSDGQTLLVRDFVAAWDKVMNLDRFDVAVSPAAGRPRL
;
A
#
# COMPACT_ATOMS: atom_id res chain seq x y z
N MET A 1 3.65 -19.88 9.84
CA MET A 1 2.71 -18.77 9.62
C MET A 1 2.37 -18.16 10.98
N GLY A 2 2.20 -16.83 11.08
CA GLY A 2 1.98 -16.15 12.37
C GLY A 2 3.23 -15.52 13.01
N LEU A 3 4.33 -15.40 12.27
CA LEU A 3 5.53 -14.67 12.69
C LEU A 3 5.51 -13.24 12.14
N ILE A 4 6.19 -12.31 12.81
CA ILE A 4 6.32 -10.93 12.33
C ILE A 4 7.24 -10.85 11.09
N TYR A 5 8.45 -11.40 11.18
CA TYR A 5 9.45 -11.40 10.09
C TYR A 5 10.00 -12.82 9.85
N VAL A 6 10.86 -13.28 10.75
CA VAL A 6 11.61 -14.54 10.62
C VAL A 6 11.48 -15.40 11.87
N ASN A 7 11.89 -16.66 11.77
CA ASN A 7 11.99 -17.53 12.93
C ASN A 7 13.27 -17.20 13.73
N PRO A 8 13.18 -16.86 15.03
CA PRO A 8 14.35 -16.47 15.84
C PRO A 8 15.37 -17.60 16.06
N GLN A 9 14.96 -18.85 15.86
CA GLN A 9 15.85 -20.02 15.92
C GLN A 9 16.63 -20.22 14.61
N GLY A 10 16.25 -19.55 13.52
CA GLY A 10 16.77 -19.71 12.16
C GLY A 10 15.77 -20.39 11.22
N PRO A 11 16.07 -20.48 9.90
CA PRO A 11 15.11 -20.93 8.88
C PRO A 11 14.57 -22.33 9.19
N ASN A 12 13.25 -22.47 9.27
CA ASN A 12 12.56 -23.71 9.68
C ASN A 12 13.01 -24.29 11.04
N GLY A 13 13.60 -23.47 11.92
CA GLY A 13 14.13 -23.88 13.22
C GLY A 13 15.60 -24.31 13.20
N GLU A 14 16.24 -24.34 12.04
CA GLU A 14 17.65 -24.68 11.88
C GLU A 14 18.55 -23.52 12.34
N PRO A 15 19.44 -23.71 13.33
CA PRO A 15 20.24 -22.65 13.93
C PRO A 15 21.47 -22.29 13.09
N ASP A 16 21.23 -21.84 11.85
CA ASP A 16 22.24 -21.31 10.93
C ASP A 16 22.12 -19.78 10.83
N PRO A 17 23.04 -19.01 11.45
CA PRO A 17 23.03 -17.55 11.38
C PRO A 17 23.18 -16.98 9.96
N GLN A 18 23.98 -17.64 9.10
CA GLN A 18 24.19 -17.18 7.72
C GLN A 18 22.93 -17.38 6.88
N ALA A 19 22.23 -18.51 7.06
CA ALA A 19 20.95 -18.73 6.42
C ALA A 19 19.87 -17.79 6.96
N ALA A 20 19.84 -17.54 8.28
CA ALA A 20 18.91 -16.60 8.89
C ALA A 20 19.08 -15.16 8.37
N ALA A 21 20.31 -14.72 8.09
CA ALA A 21 20.57 -13.40 7.51
C ALA A 21 19.87 -13.18 6.15
N ARG A 22 19.77 -14.23 5.32
CA ARG A 22 19.06 -14.16 4.04
C ARG A 22 17.58 -13.89 4.24
N ASP A 23 16.95 -14.62 5.15
CA ASP A 23 15.52 -14.45 5.47
C ASP A 23 15.27 -13.08 6.11
N ILE A 24 16.17 -12.61 6.99
CA ILE A 24 16.11 -11.27 7.59
C ILE A 24 16.10 -10.22 6.48
N ARG A 25 17.08 -10.25 5.56
CA ARG A 25 17.20 -9.29 4.46
C ARG A 25 15.95 -9.25 3.60
N ILE A 26 15.44 -10.41 3.21
CA ILE A 26 14.27 -10.51 2.35
C ILE A 26 13.03 -9.96 3.05
N THR A 27 12.80 -10.34 4.32
CA THR A 27 11.59 -9.95 5.04
C THR A 27 11.61 -8.48 5.45
N PHE A 28 12.75 -7.95 5.92
CA PHE A 28 12.90 -6.51 6.20
C PHE A 28 12.82 -5.67 4.93
N GLY A 29 13.44 -6.11 3.82
CA GLY A 29 13.31 -5.45 2.52
C GLY A 29 11.87 -5.39 2.03
N ARG A 30 11.09 -6.48 2.21
CA ARG A 30 9.63 -6.48 1.93
C ARG A 30 8.83 -5.55 2.85
N MET A 31 9.40 -5.14 3.97
CA MET A 31 8.83 -4.15 4.87
C MET A 31 9.52 -2.78 4.75
N ALA A 32 10.13 -2.52 3.60
CA ALA A 32 10.76 -1.25 3.26
C ALA A 32 11.92 -0.82 4.20
N MET A 33 12.63 -1.79 4.79
CA MET A 33 13.83 -1.55 5.58
C MET A 33 15.05 -2.06 4.83
N ASN A 34 16.04 -1.20 4.62
CA ASN A 34 17.33 -1.57 4.02
C ASN A 34 18.25 -2.26 5.04
N ASP A 35 19.45 -2.65 4.63
CA ASP A 35 20.39 -3.36 5.50
C ASP A 35 20.84 -2.53 6.73
N GLU A 36 21.04 -1.22 6.58
CA GLU A 36 21.45 -0.35 7.70
C GLU A 36 20.31 -0.20 8.72
N GLU A 37 19.09 0.07 8.25
CA GLU A 37 17.88 0.15 9.07
C GLU A 37 17.60 -1.17 9.79
N THR A 38 17.81 -2.30 9.11
CA THR A 38 17.61 -3.65 9.65
C THR A 38 18.57 -3.93 10.81
N VAL A 39 19.87 -3.70 10.62
CA VAL A 39 20.86 -3.87 11.70
C VAL A 39 20.56 -2.92 12.85
N ALA A 40 20.21 -1.66 12.56
CA ALA A 40 19.89 -0.67 13.58
C ALA A 40 18.68 -1.08 14.42
N LEU A 41 17.59 -1.52 13.78
CA LEU A 41 16.36 -1.96 14.46
C LEU A 41 16.57 -3.20 15.33
N ILE A 42 17.25 -4.23 14.81
CA ILE A 42 17.46 -5.47 15.56
C ILE A 42 18.39 -5.21 16.75
N ALA A 43 19.56 -4.61 16.52
CA ALA A 43 20.52 -4.33 17.59
C ALA A 43 19.97 -3.30 18.60
N GLY A 44 19.24 -2.29 18.14
CA GLY A 44 18.65 -1.27 19.01
C GLY A 44 17.51 -1.84 19.86
N GLY A 45 16.64 -2.65 19.27
CA GLY A 45 15.58 -3.34 20.00
C GLY A 45 16.13 -4.32 21.05
N HIS A 46 17.06 -5.19 20.65
CA HIS A 46 17.68 -6.18 21.53
C HIS A 46 18.75 -5.60 22.48
N THR A 47 18.93 -4.28 22.50
CA THR A 47 19.63 -3.60 23.61
C THR A 47 18.80 -3.64 24.90
N PHE A 48 17.48 -3.83 24.78
CA PHE A 48 16.52 -3.79 25.89
C PHE A 48 15.86 -5.14 26.16
N GLY A 49 15.45 -5.33 27.41
CA GLY A 49 14.56 -6.42 27.83
C GLY A 49 15.16 -7.82 27.73
N LYS A 50 14.28 -8.80 27.53
CA LYS A 50 14.58 -10.23 27.44
C LYS A 50 13.49 -10.98 26.68
N THR A 51 13.78 -12.20 26.25
CA THR A 51 12.78 -13.18 25.80
C THR A 51 12.25 -14.01 26.99
N HIS A 52 11.23 -14.83 26.78
CA HIS A 52 10.62 -15.66 27.85
C HIS A 52 10.37 -17.10 27.40
N GLY A 53 10.90 -18.06 28.16
CA GLY A 53 10.93 -19.49 27.89
C GLY A 53 11.36 -20.28 29.13
N ALA A 54 10.82 -19.93 30.31
CA ALA A 54 11.22 -20.48 31.60
C ALA A 54 10.95 -21.99 31.78
N GLY A 55 10.06 -22.57 30.95
CA GLY A 55 9.68 -23.98 31.01
C GLY A 55 9.08 -24.48 29.68
N PRO A 56 8.61 -25.74 29.64
CA PRO A 56 8.05 -26.36 28.44
C PRO A 56 6.87 -25.58 27.85
N GLY A 57 6.84 -25.45 26.52
CA GLY A 57 5.81 -24.68 25.81
C GLY A 57 4.41 -25.31 25.87
N ASP A 58 4.28 -26.59 26.21
CA ASP A 58 3.00 -27.31 26.35
C ASP A 58 2.15 -26.84 27.55
N GLN A 59 2.71 -25.99 28.40
CA GLN A 59 2.01 -25.35 29.52
C GLN A 59 1.26 -24.07 29.10
N VAL A 60 1.42 -23.61 27.86
CA VAL A 60 0.76 -22.41 27.35
C VAL A 60 -0.57 -22.79 26.70
N GLY A 61 -1.66 -22.28 27.25
CA GLY A 61 -3.02 -22.50 26.77
C GLY A 61 -3.37 -21.71 25.50
N PRO A 62 -4.64 -21.76 25.07
CA PRO A 62 -5.11 -21.16 23.83
C PRO A 62 -4.80 -19.66 23.70
N GLU A 63 -4.55 -19.20 22.47
CA GLU A 63 -4.44 -17.79 22.14
C GLU A 63 -5.77 -17.04 22.38
N PRO A 64 -5.77 -15.69 22.44
CA PRO A 64 -6.94 -14.92 22.86
C PRO A 64 -8.24 -15.21 22.11
N ALA A 65 -8.17 -15.51 20.80
CA ALA A 65 -9.36 -15.79 19.99
C ALA A 65 -9.97 -17.19 20.24
N ALA A 66 -9.21 -18.10 20.85
CA ALA A 66 -9.63 -19.45 21.20
C ALA A 66 -9.76 -19.66 22.72
N ALA A 67 -9.42 -18.65 23.53
CA ALA A 67 -9.57 -18.67 24.97
C ALA A 67 -11.05 -18.57 25.38
N GLY A 68 -11.36 -19.10 26.57
CA GLY A 68 -12.69 -18.98 27.15
C GLY A 68 -13.06 -17.53 27.45
N ILE A 69 -14.36 -17.22 27.43
CA ILE A 69 -14.89 -15.86 27.64
C ILE A 69 -14.47 -15.26 28.98
N GLU A 70 -14.21 -16.09 30.00
CA GLU A 70 -13.70 -15.69 31.31
C GLU A 70 -12.29 -15.08 31.26
N SER A 71 -11.55 -15.31 30.18
CA SER A 71 -10.23 -14.70 29.95
C SER A 71 -10.31 -13.22 29.52
N GLN A 72 -11.52 -12.70 29.23
CA GLN A 72 -11.77 -11.28 28.93
C GLN A 72 -10.82 -10.68 27.88
N GLY A 73 -10.63 -11.41 26.77
CA GLY A 73 -9.79 -10.97 25.65
C GLY A 73 -8.28 -11.22 25.86
N LEU A 74 -7.87 -11.83 26.98
CA LEU A 74 -6.53 -12.36 27.17
C LEU A 74 -6.44 -13.81 26.66
N GLY A 75 -5.22 -14.33 26.53
CA GLY A 75 -4.92 -15.70 26.12
C GLY A 75 -3.53 -16.11 26.59
N TRP A 76 -3.06 -17.26 26.10
CA TRP A 76 -1.78 -17.87 26.48
C TRP A 76 -1.63 -18.08 27.99
N ALA A 77 -2.73 -18.47 28.66
CA ALA A 77 -2.72 -18.79 30.08
C ALA A 77 -1.66 -19.87 30.35
N ASN A 78 -0.74 -19.60 31.26
CA ASN A 78 0.45 -20.41 31.46
C ASN A 78 0.33 -21.22 32.76
N GLY A 79 0.28 -22.55 32.63
CA GLY A 79 0.24 -23.49 33.75
C GLY A 79 1.59 -23.76 34.42
N TYR A 80 2.69 -23.21 33.89
CA TYR A 80 4.02 -23.42 34.44
C TYR A 80 4.24 -22.58 35.68
N ARG A 81 4.28 -23.24 36.86
CA ARG A 81 4.53 -22.62 38.16
C ARG A 81 3.60 -21.42 38.41
N SER A 82 4.13 -20.20 38.55
CA SER A 82 3.30 -19.00 38.76
C SER A 82 2.62 -18.50 37.49
N GLY A 83 3.02 -19.00 36.31
CA GLY A 83 2.48 -18.62 35.01
C GLY A 83 2.94 -17.26 34.48
N ARG A 84 3.74 -16.51 35.26
CA ARG A 84 4.12 -15.11 34.98
C ARG A 84 5.45 -14.75 35.63
N GLY A 85 5.94 -13.54 35.36
CA GLY A 85 7.18 -13.04 35.97
C GLY A 85 8.37 -13.94 35.64
N ALA A 86 9.03 -14.48 36.67
CA ALA A 86 10.19 -15.38 36.52
C ALA A 86 9.84 -16.71 35.80
N ASP A 87 8.56 -17.10 35.80
CA ASP A 87 8.07 -18.34 35.18
C ASP A 87 7.36 -18.09 33.83
N ALA A 88 7.51 -16.90 33.25
CA ALA A 88 6.86 -16.55 32.00
C ALA A 88 7.36 -17.39 30.81
N ILE A 89 6.43 -17.75 29.93
CA ILE A 89 6.70 -18.41 28.65
C ILE A 89 5.99 -17.60 27.57
N THR A 90 6.74 -17.20 26.54
CA THR A 90 6.21 -16.44 25.40
C THR A 90 6.75 -17.03 24.11
N SER A 91 8.03 -16.78 23.81
CA SER A 91 8.70 -17.31 22.61
C SER A 91 9.22 -18.74 22.78
N GLY A 92 9.37 -19.20 24.04
CA GLY A 92 10.13 -20.42 24.36
C GLY A 92 11.65 -20.21 24.42
N LEU A 93 12.18 -19.07 23.97
CA LEU A 93 13.58 -18.68 24.14
C LEU A 93 13.80 -18.01 25.50
N GLU A 94 14.97 -18.18 26.11
CA GLU A 94 15.32 -17.58 27.42
C GLU A 94 16.66 -16.82 27.34
N VAL A 95 16.61 -15.65 26.71
CA VAL A 95 17.75 -14.80 26.36
C VAL A 95 17.58 -13.40 26.97
N THR A 96 18.63 -12.93 27.64
CA THR A 96 18.79 -11.53 28.04
C THR A 96 20.12 -11.05 27.46
N TRP A 97 20.08 -10.02 26.63
CA TRP A 97 21.21 -9.64 25.78
C TRP A 97 22.28 -8.83 26.49
N THR A 98 21.91 -7.92 27.39
CA THR A 98 22.83 -6.92 27.96
C THR A 98 22.89 -6.97 29.49
N SER A 99 23.96 -6.44 30.09
CA SER A 99 24.05 -6.32 31.56
C SER A 99 23.15 -5.22 32.14
N THR A 100 22.59 -4.36 31.29
CA THR A 100 21.67 -3.29 31.68
C THR A 100 20.41 -3.30 30.82
N PRO A 101 19.53 -4.33 30.94
CA PRO A 101 18.40 -4.53 30.02
C PRO A 101 17.37 -3.40 29.99
N THR A 102 17.44 -2.45 30.91
CA THR A 102 16.51 -1.31 31.02
C THR A 102 17.17 0.02 30.67
N ARG A 103 18.38 0.01 30.10
CA ARG A 103 19.13 1.21 29.73
C ARG A 103 19.71 1.09 28.33
N TRP A 104 19.60 2.17 27.56
CA TRP A 104 20.27 2.29 26.27
C TRP A 104 21.79 2.18 26.43
N GLY A 105 22.45 1.54 25.47
CA GLY A 105 23.90 1.43 25.43
C GLY A 105 24.38 0.48 24.34
N MET A 106 25.68 0.25 24.29
CA MET A 106 26.32 -0.58 23.25
C MET A 106 26.41 -2.07 23.61
N GLY A 107 25.81 -2.48 24.74
CA GLY A 107 26.00 -3.82 25.30
C GLY A 107 25.69 -4.95 24.32
N PHE A 108 24.65 -4.80 23.50
CA PHE A 108 24.30 -5.80 22.48
C PHE A 108 25.44 -6.01 21.46
N LEU A 109 25.87 -4.94 20.78
CA LEU A 109 26.90 -5.01 19.74
C LEU A 109 28.27 -5.38 20.32
N ASP A 110 28.59 -4.85 21.50
CA ASP A 110 29.82 -5.17 22.21
C ASP A 110 29.87 -6.67 22.55
N TYR A 111 28.80 -7.25 23.11
CA TYR A 111 28.75 -8.67 23.43
C TYR A 111 28.80 -9.54 22.18
N LEU A 112 28.06 -9.16 21.13
CA LEU A 112 28.00 -9.88 19.86
C LEU A 112 29.39 -10.15 19.27
N PHE A 113 30.29 -9.16 19.34
CA PHE A 113 31.64 -9.25 18.77
C PHE A 113 32.73 -9.63 19.78
N ARG A 114 32.53 -9.40 21.08
CA ARG A 114 33.53 -9.72 22.11
C ARG A 114 33.57 -11.21 22.45
N PHE A 115 32.44 -11.90 22.39
CA PHE A 115 32.37 -13.30 22.78
C PHE A 115 32.29 -14.24 21.58
N GLU A 116 32.78 -15.47 21.79
CA GLU A 116 32.46 -16.62 20.94
C GLU A 116 31.20 -17.31 21.47
N TRP A 117 30.39 -17.83 20.55
CA TRP A 117 29.05 -18.33 20.84
C TRP A 117 28.98 -19.84 20.66
N GLU A 118 28.33 -20.53 21.61
CA GLU A 118 28.00 -21.96 21.51
C GLU A 118 26.49 -22.16 21.47
N LEU A 119 26.04 -23.04 20.58
CA LEU A 119 24.65 -23.43 20.47
C LEU A 119 24.24 -24.19 21.75
N THR A 120 23.09 -23.81 22.29
CA THR A 120 22.48 -24.42 23.47
C THR A 120 20.97 -24.46 23.33
N LYS A 121 20.29 -25.02 24.32
CA LYS A 121 18.82 -25.08 24.38
C LYS A 121 18.29 -24.25 25.54
N SER A 122 17.18 -23.56 25.30
CA SER A 122 16.39 -22.94 26.36
C SER A 122 15.76 -24.01 27.27
N PRO A 123 15.22 -23.64 28.45
CA PRO A 123 14.41 -24.55 29.27
C PRO A 123 13.18 -25.12 28.52
N ALA A 124 12.68 -24.42 27.50
CA ALA A 124 11.60 -24.89 26.63
C ALA A 124 12.08 -25.75 25.43
N GLY A 125 13.38 -25.98 25.28
CA GLY A 125 13.97 -26.76 24.19
C GLY A 125 14.24 -25.99 22.89
N ALA A 126 14.12 -24.66 22.89
CA ALA A 126 14.39 -23.81 21.73
C ALA A 126 15.91 -23.62 21.50
N ASN A 127 16.34 -23.58 20.24
CA ASN A 127 17.71 -23.27 19.86
C ASN A 127 18.07 -21.82 20.22
N GLN A 128 19.13 -21.62 20.98
CA GLN A 128 19.68 -20.30 21.32
C GLN A 128 21.19 -20.41 21.55
N TRP A 129 21.86 -19.29 21.75
CA TRP A 129 23.32 -19.25 21.88
C TRP A 129 23.73 -18.68 23.22
N THR A 130 24.80 -19.22 23.81
CA THR A 130 25.41 -18.70 25.04
C THR A 130 26.88 -18.36 24.79
N ALA A 131 27.40 -17.36 25.48
CA ALA A 131 28.81 -17.01 25.38
C ALA A 131 29.69 -18.10 26.02
N LYS A 132 30.71 -18.59 25.29
CA LYS A 132 31.62 -19.65 25.75
C LYS A 132 32.44 -19.20 26.97
N ASP A 133 33.17 -18.10 26.80
CA ASP A 133 34.22 -17.65 27.73
C ASP A 133 33.79 -16.48 28.63
N ALA A 134 32.48 -16.25 28.77
CA ALA A 134 31.93 -15.23 29.66
C ALA A 134 31.59 -15.78 31.04
N GLY A 135 31.78 -14.97 32.08
CA GLY A 135 31.18 -15.19 33.40
C GLY A 135 29.72 -14.77 33.46
N ASP A 136 29.11 -14.95 34.63
CA ASP A 136 27.73 -14.53 34.90
C ASP A 136 27.66 -13.02 35.14
N ILE A 137 27.43 -12.26 34.07
CA ILE A 137 27.47 -10.79 34.06
C ILE A 137 26.13 -10.13 33.73
N VAL A 138 25.16 -10.90 33.23
CA VAL A 138 23.81 -10.42 32.92
C VAL A 138 22.91 -10.64 34.13
N PRO A 139 22.19 -9.62 34.64
CA PRO A 139 21.34 -9.79 35.82
C PRO A 139 20.14 -10.69 35.54
N ASP A 140 19.72 -11.46 36.55
CA ASP A 140 18.38 -12.06 36.54
C ASP A 140 17.31 -10.97 36.66
N ALA A 141 16.13 -11.22 36.09
CA ALA A 141 15.06 -10.22 36.02
C ALA A 141 14.36 -9.99 37.38
N PHE A 142 14.41 -10.96 38.29
CA PHE A 142 13.65 -10.93 39.56
C PHE A 142 14.51 -11.20 40.79
N ASP A 143 15.63 -11.91 40.66
CA ASP A 143 16.56 -12.15 41.77
C ASP A 143 17.82 -11.28 41.65
N PRO A 144 18.00 -10.24 42.50
CA PRO A 144 19.15 -9.34 42.42
C PRO A 144 20.49 -10.03 42.75
N ASN A 145 20.46 -11.21 43.37
CA ASN A 145 21.66 -11.96 43.73
C ASN A 145 22.08 -12.95 42.63
N LYS A 146 21.25 -13.11 41.60
CA LYS A 146 21.49 -14.05 40.51
C LYS A 146 21.92 -13.32 39.25
N LYS A 147 22.92 -13.90 38.59
CA LYS A 147 23.38 -13.49 37.27
C LYS A 147 23.45 -14.71 36.36
N GLN A 148 23.60 -14.45 35.07
CA GLN A 148 23.70 -15.45 34.03
C GLN A 148 24.70 -15.01 32.96
N LYS A 149 25.20 -15.97 32.19
CA LYS A 149 25.98 -15.70 30.98
C LYS A 149 25.17 -14.90 29.95
N PRO A 150 25.83 -14.05 29.15
CA PRO A 150 25.24 -13.47 27.95
C PRO A 150 24.72 -14.54 26.98
N ARG A 151 23.59 -14.24 26.35
CA ARG A 151 22.95 -15.12 25.36
C ARG A 151 22.53 -14.32 24.13
N MET A 152 22.38 -15.02 23.00
CA MET A 152 21.96 -14.47 21.71
C MET A 152 21.00 -15.42 21.01
N LEU A 153 20.17 -14.88 20.12
CA LEU A 153 19.38 -15.65 19.16
C LEU A 153 20.23 -16.01 17.93
N THR A 154 19.80 -17.01 17.15
CA THR A 154 20.42 -17.29 15.84
C THR A 154 20.36 -16.06 14.94
N THR A 155 19.25 -15.32 14.98
CA THR A 155 19.05 -14.08 14.22
C THR A 155 19.90 -12.91 14.70
N ASP A 156 20.37 -12.92 15.95
CA ASP A 156 21.33 -11.90 16.43
C ASP A 156 22.71 -12.17 15.87
N LEU A 157 23.13 -13.44 15.88
CA LEU A 157 24.40 -13.87 15.29
C LEU A 157 24.44 -13.67 13.78
N ALA A 158 23.28 -13.62 13.11
CA ALA A 158 23.17 -13.28 11.70
C ALA A 158 23.77 -11.90 11.38
N LEU A 159 23.69 -10.95 12.31
CA LEU A 159 24.28 -9.61 12.16
C LEU A 159 25.81 -9.62 12.18
N ARG A 160 26.42 -10.70 12.69
CA ARG A 160 27.87 -10.92 12.68
C ARG A 160 28.31 -11.89 11.58
N ALA A 161 27.47 -12.87 11.23
CA ALA A 161 27.80 -13.91 10.26
C ALA A 161 27.71 -13.41 8.81
N ASP A 162 26.73 -12.58 8.49
CA ASP A 162 26.56 -12.03 7.15
C ASP A 162 27.55 -10.88 6.88
N PRO A 163 28.36 -10.91 5.81
CA PRO A 163 29.41 -9.92 5.59
C PRO A 163 28.93 -8.46 5.46
N ALA A 164 27.72 -8.24 4.92
CA ALA A 164 27.20 -6.89 4.76
C ALA A 164 26.67 -6.35 6.10
N TYR A 165 25.94 -7.18 6.85
CA TYR A 165 25.51 -6.83 8.21
C TYR A 165 26.68 -6.65 9.16
N GLU A 166 27.70 -7.51 9.09
CA GLU A 166 28.87 -7.43 9.95
C GLU A 166 29.57 -6.08 9.80
N LYS A 167 29.75 -5.62 8.55
CA LYS A 167 30.38 -4.33 8.26
C LYS A 167 29.58 -3.17 8.89
N ILE A 168 28.26 -3.21 8.80
CA ILE A 168 27.37 -2.20 9.40
C ILE A 168 27.44 -2.27 10.93
N ALA A 169 27.28 -3.46 11.50
CA ALA A 169 27.26 -3.70 12.94
C ALA A 169 28.60 -3.31 13.61
N ARG A 170 29.73 -3.59 12.97
CA ARG A 170 31.05 -3.08 13.42
C ARG A 170 31.17 -1.57 13.28
N GLY A 171 30.62 -1.01 12.20
CA GLY A 171 30.54 0.44 12.01
C GLY A 171 29.77 1.13 13.14
N PHE A 172 28.63 0.57 13.53
CA PHE A 172 27.85 1.02 14.68
C PHE A 172 28.56 0.81 16.01
N LEU A 173 29.21 -0.33 16.23
CA LEU A 173 30.00 -0.58 17.44
C LEU A 173 31.12 0.45 17.61
N ALA A 174 31.81 0.81 16.52
CA ALA A 174 32.87 1.81 16.53
C ALA A 174 32.35 3.26 16.64
N ASN A 175 31.07 3.50 16.33
CA ASN A 175 30.47 4.84 16.29
C ASN A 175 29.08 4.83 16.95
N PRO A 176 29.00 4.87 18.30
CA PRO A 176 27.75 4.79 19.05
C PRO A 176 26.71 5.85 18.67
N ASP A 177 27.14 7.08 18.36
CA ASP A 177 26.23 8.16 17.99
C ASP A 177 25.55 7.91 16.64
N ARG A 178 26.29 7.33 15.67
CA ARG A 178 25.71 6.92 14.38
C ARG A 178 24.69 5.80 14.57
N PHE A 179 24.96 4.86 15.47
CA PHE A 179 24.01 3.80 15.78
C PHE A 179 22.73 4.36 16.41
N ALA A 180 22.86 5.29 17.36
CA ALA A 180 21.72 5.93 18.00
C ALA A 180 20.85 6.72 17.00
N ASP A 181 21.47 7.49 16.10
CA ASP A 181 20.75 8.22 15.04
C ASP A 181 20.06 7.26 14.06
N ALA A 182 20.78 6.24 13.56
CA ALA A 182 20.22 5.26 12.64
C ALA A 182 19.05 4.48 13.27
N PHE A 183 19.17 4.08 14.54
CA PHE A 183 18.08 3.43 15.25
C PHE A 183 16.89 4.37 15.47
N GLY A 184 17.12 5.62 15.88
CA GLY A 184 16.06 6.61 16.07
C GLY A 184 15.27 6.86 14.78
N ARG A 185 15.97 7.04 13.65
CA ARG A 185 15.36 7.23 12.33
C ARG A 185 14.62 6.00 11.84
N ALA A 186 15.22 4.82 11.95
CA ALA A 186 14.59 3.57 11.52
C ALA A 186 13.38 3.21 12.40
N TRP A 187 13.44 3.48 13.71
CA TRP A 187 12.32 3.31 14.63
C TRP A 187 11.17 4.27 14.30
N PHE A 188 11.48 5.54 14.02
CA PHE A 188 10.49 6.50 13.55
C PHE A 188 9.81 6.00 12.25
N LYS A 189 10.61 5.63 11.24
CA LYS A 189 10.08 5.05 9.99
C LYS A 189 9.23 3.81 10.23
N LEU A 190 9.67 2.88 11.09
CA LEU A 190 8.93 1.65 11.42
C LEU A 190 7.51 1.96 11.92
N LEU A 191 7.38 2.95 12.80
CA LEU A 191 6.11 3.31 13.44
C LEU A 191 5.22 4.24 12.58
N HIS A 192 5.74 4.83 11.50
CA HIS A 192 5.04 5.85 10.72
C HIS A 192 4.92 5.54 9.22
N ARG A 193 5.56 4.48 8.71
CA ARG A 193 5.56 4.12 7.27
C ARG A 193 4.18 3.86 6.66
N ASP A 194 3.16 3.59 7.46
CA ASP A 194 1.76 3.36 7.05
C ASP A 194 0.80 4.51 7.41
N MET A 195 1.35 5.62 7.91
CA MET A 195 0.60 6.84 8.20
C MET A 195 0.32 7.68 6.95
N GLY A 196 0.92 7.39 5.79
CA GLY A 196 0.75 8.18 4.58
C GLY A 196 1.27 9.62 4.72
N PRO A 197 0.72 10.58 3.95
CA PRO A 197 1.24 11.93 3.87
C PRO A 197 1.28 12.67 5.21
N ARG A 198 2.26 13.56 5.36
CA ARG A 198 2.46 14.38 6.56
C ARG A 198 1.25 15.21 7.00
N SER A 199 0.33 15.54 6.10
CA SER A 199 -0.94 16.21 6.43
C SER A 199 -1.82 15.40 7.39
N ARG A 200 -1.54 14.11 7.57
CA ARG A 200 -2.20 13.25 8.57
C ARG A 200 -1.54 13.25 9.95
N TRP A 201 -0.33 13.81 10.07
CA TRP A 201 0.47 13.71 11.29
C TRP A 201 0.07 14.82 12.25
N LEU A 202 -0.23 14.46 13.50
CA LEU A 202 -0.80 15.36 14.50
C LEU A 202 0.07 15.38 15.75
N GLY A 203 0.04 16.51 16.46
CA GLY A 203 0.71 16.68 17.75
C GLY A 203 2.00 17.49 17.66
N PRO A 204 2.56 17.89 18.83
CA PRO A 204 3.67 18.82 18.90
C PRO A 204 5.05 18.19 18.63
N GLU A 205 5.11 16.86 18.54
CA GLU A 205 6.37 16.08 18.40
C GLU A 205 6.64 15.61 16.96
N VAL A 206 5.87 16.10 15.99
CA VAL A 206 6.12 15.81 14.57
C VAL A 206 7.51 16.34 14.18
N PRO A 207 8.45 15.50 13.71
CA PRO A 207 9.79 15.95 13.34
C PRO A 207 9.72 17.02 12.25
N SER A 208 10.51 18.09 12.34
CA SER A 208 10.55 19.13 11.30
C SER A 208 11.24 18.68 10.02
N GLU A 209 12.16 17.71 10.13
CA GLU A 209 12.81 17.08 8.99
C GLU A 209 11.78 16.33 8.14
N THR A 210 11.90 16.47 6.83
CA THR A 210 11.13 15.72 5.84
C THR A 210 12.08 14.73 5.18
N VAL A 211 11.73 13.45 5.20
CA VAL A 211 12.57 12.39 4.61
C VAL A 211 11.87 11.74 3.42
N LEU A 212 12.70 11.16 2.52
CA LEU A 212 12.26 10.75 1.19
C LEU A 212 11.16 9.67 1.20
N TRP A 213 11.18 8.76 2.18
CA TRP A 213 10.19 7.66 2.28
C TRP A 213 8.76 8.15 2.58
N GLU A 214 8.60 9.40 3.02
CA GLU A 214 7.30 10.02 3.29
C GLU A 214 6.54 10.41 2.00
N ASP A 215 7.17 10.21 0.82
CA ASP A 215 6.67 10.66 -0.48
C ASP A 215 6.26 12.14 -0.46
N PRO A 216 7.16 13.07 -0.04
CA PRO A 216 6.77 14.42 0.37
C PRO A 216 6.11 15.23 -0.75
N ILE A 217 5.14 16.05 -0.37
CA ILE A 217 4.45 17.00 -1.24
C ILE A 217 4.89 18.42 -0.84
N PRO A 218 5.33 19.27 -1.78
CA PRO A 218 5.65 20.65 -1.47
C PRO A 218 4.46 21.39 -0.85
N ALA A 219 4.73 22.29 0.09
CA ALA A 219 3.69 23.13 0.68
C ALA A 219 3.04 24.03 -0.38
N PRO A 220 1.73 24.35 -0.26
CA PRO A 220 1.08 25.33 -1.11
C PRO A 220 1.84 26.67 -1.13
N SER A 221 2.17 27.18 -2.32
CA SER A 221 2.96 28.42 -2.50
C SER A 221 2.17 29.55 -3.17
N HIS A 222 0.92 29.30 -3.51
CA HIS A 222 0.04 30.23 -4.21
C HIS A 222 -1.44 30.02 -3.81
N PRO A 223 -2.32 31.03 -4.01
CA PRO A 223 -3.76 30.84 -3.88
C PRO A 223 -4.27 29.75 -4.86
N PRO A 224 -5.26 28.93 -4.44
CA PRO A 224 -5.91 27.99 -5.34
C PRO A 224 -6.75 28.73 -6.40
N ILE A 225 -7.03 28.03 -7.50
CA ILE A 225 -7.97 28.50 -8.53
C ILE A 225 -9.41 28.50 -8.00
N ASP A 226 -10.24 29.40 -8.52
CA ASP A 226 -11.66 29.52 -8.15
C ASP A 226 -12.60 28.86 -9.19
N SER A 227 -13.91 28.96 -8.99
CA SER A 227 -14.91 28.33 -9.86
C SER A 227 -14.89 28.87 -11.30
N GLU A 228 -14.56 30.15 -11.50
CA GLU A 228 -14.50 30.75 -12.83
C GLU A 228 -13.27 30.24 -13.59
N ASP A 229 -12.13 30.18 -12.90
CA ASP A 229 -10.90 29.59 -13.43
C ASP A 229 -11.12 28.12 -13.81
N ILE A 230 -11.75 27.33 -12.92
CA ILE A 230 -12.06 25.92 -13.15
C ILE A 230 -12.87 25.76 -14.44
N ALA A 231 -13.94 26.55 -14.61
CA ALA A 231 -14.77 26.48 -15.80
C ALA A 231 -14.03 26.92 -17.08
N ALA A 232 -13.14 27.91 -17.00
CA ALA A 232 -12.31 28.33 -18.12
C ALA A 232 -11.27 27.26 -18.50
N LEU A 233 -10.56 26.71 -17.51
CA LEU A 233 -9.57 25.66 -17.70
C LEU A 233 -10.18 24.38 -18.28
N LYS A 234 -11.36 23.93 -17.82
CA LYS A 234 -12.07 22.78 -18.42
C LYS A 234 -12.29 22.99 -19.93
N ARG A 235 -12.72 24.19 -20.35
CA ARG A 235 -12.92 24.53 -21.76
C ARG A 235 -11.61 24.53 -22.55
N GLU A 236 -10.55 25.13 -22.00
CA GLU A 236 -9.23 25.13 -22.65
C GLU A 236 -8.66 23.72 -22.81
N ILE A 237 -8.78 22.88 -21.78
CA ILE A 237 -8.33 21.48 -21.81
C ILE A 237 -9.05 20.71 -22.93
N LEU A 238 -10.38 20.82 -23.00
CA LEU A 238 -11.16 20.15 -24.03
C LEU A 238 -10.89 20.69 -25.45
N ALA A 239 -10.34 21.90 -25.57
CA ALA A 239 -9.95 22.52 -26.84
C ALA A 239 -8.53 22.15 -27.31
N THR A 240 -7.76 21.38 -26.53
CA THR A 240 -6.39 20.97 -26.90
C THR A 240 -6.32 19.99 -28.07
N GLY A 241 -7.43 19.35 -28.44
CA GLY A 241 -7.48 18.33 -29.49
C GLY A 241 -7.08 16.92 -29.05
N ILE A 242 -6.73 16.73 -27.78
CA ILE A 242 -6.52 15.41 -27.18
C ILE A 242 -7.85 14.66 -27.04
N ASP A 243 -7.84 13.34 -27.26
CA ASP A 243 -9.01 12.48 -27.06
C ASP A 243 -9.48 12.56 -25.59
N PRO A 244 -10.76 12.89 -25.31
CA PRO A 244 -11.32 12.85 -23.96
C PRO A 244 -11.04 11.56 -23.19
N ALA A 245 -10.98 10.40 -23.86
CA ALA A 245 -10.65 9.13 -23.22
C ALA A 245 -9.21 9.09 -22.68
N ASP A 246 -8.26 9.81 -23.29
CA ASP A 246 -6.89 9.93 -22.79
C ASP A 246 -6.79 10.81 -21.55
N PHE A 247 -7.64 11.83 -21.41
CA PHE A 247 -7.76 12.59 -20.17
C PHE A 247 -8.31 11.73 -19.02
N ILE A 248 -9.34 10.91 -19.31
CA ILE A 248 -9.91 9.98 -18.33
C ILE A 248 -8.87 8.95 -17.91
N ARG A 249 -8.17 8.31 -18.87
CA ARG A 249 -7.08 7.37 -18.60
C ARG A 249 -5.97 8.00 -17.77
N THR A 250 -5.54 9.21 -18.09
CA THR A 250 -4.44 9.89 -17.40
C THR A 250 -4.81 10.28 -15.97
N ALA A 251 -6.02 10.81 -15.76
CA ALA A 251 -6.53 11.12 -14.42
C ALA A 251 -6.67 9.85 -13.58
N TRP A 252 -7.24 8.78 -14.14
CA TRP A 252 -7.33 7.48 -13.47
C TRP A 252 -5.94 6.90 -13.15
N ALA A 253 -5.02 6.90 -14.11
CA ALA A 253 -3.66 6.40 -13.93
C ALA A 253 -2.93 7.13 -12.78
N SER A 254 -3.17 8.44 -12.63
CA SER A 254 -2.58 9.25 -11.57
C SER A 254 -3.20 8.90 -10.21
N ALA A 255 -4.53 9.04 -10.09
CA ALA A 255 -5.24 8.87 -8.82
C ALA A 255 -5.28 7.42 -8.32
N SER A 256 -5.40 6.45 -9.22
CA SER A 256 -5.56 5.04 -8.87
C SER A 256 -4.29 4.39 -8.33
N THR A 257 -3.15 5.09 -8.26
CA THR A 257 -1.98 4.59 -7.53
C THR A 257 -2.21 4.54 -6.02
N PHE A 258 -3.22 5.26 -5.52
CA PHE A 258 -3.57 5.27 -4.10
C PHE A 258 -3.88 3.86 -3.56
N ARG A 259 -3.47 3.61 -2.31
CA ARG A 259 -3.93 2.46 -1.54
C ARG A 259 -4.17 2.80 -0.07
N GLY A 260 -5.36 2.49 0.45
CA GLY A 260 -5.80 2.88 1.79
C GLY A 260 -5.07 2.20 2.95
N GLY A 261 -4.38 1.09 2.69
CA GLY A 261 -3.58 0.35 3.69
C GLY A 261 -2.53 1.25 4.33
N ASP A 262 -1.56 1.72 3.54
CA ASP A 262 -0.49 2.62 3.97
C ASP A 262 -0.68 4.09 3.53
N LYS A 263 -1.75 4.36 2.75
CA LYS A 263 -2.15 5.69 2.25
C LYS A 263 -1.11 6.32 1.33
N ARG A 264 -0.25 5.51 0.69
CA ARG A 264 0.64 5.95 -0.38
C ARG A 264 -0.09 6.07 -1.71
N GLY A 265 0.54 6.76 -2.67
CA GLY A 265 0.00 7.00 -4.01
C GLY A 265 -1.08 8.09 -4.02
N GLY A 266 -1.75 8.22 -5.17
CA GLY A 266 -2.72 9.27 -5.46
C GLY A 266 -2.21 10.29 -6.48
N ALA A 267 -3.08 11.25 -6.82
CA ALA A 267 -2.81 12.24 -7.86
C ALA A 267 -1.99 13.45 -7.38
N ASN A 268 -1.96 13.72 -6.08
CA ASN A 268 -1.18 14.79 -5.47
C ASN A 268 0.32 14.50 -5.64
N GLY A 269 1.09 15.52 -6.01
CA GLY A 269 2.48 15.41 -6.41
C GLY A 269 2.69 15.29 -7.92
N ALA A 270 1.64 14.98 -8.71
CA ALA A 270 1.73 14.72 -10.15
C ALA A 270 2.87 13.74 -10.49
N ARG A 271 3.07 12.72 -9.65
CA ARG A 271 4.17 11.76 -9.81
C ARG A 271 4.03 10.88 -11.04
N ILE A 272 2.85 10.85 -11.67
CA ILE A 272 2.65 10.23 -12.98
C ILE A 272 3.58 10.80 -14.07
N ARG A 273 4.06 12.05 -13.94
CA ARG A 273 5.03 12.64 -14.89
C ARG A 273 6.48 12.26 -14.59
N LEU A 274 6.75 11.69 -13.42
CA LEU A 274 8.09 11.35 -12.93
C LEU A 274 8.36 9.86 -13.09
N ALA A 275 9.65 9.50 -13.03
CA ALA A 275 10.03 8.10 -12.93
C ALA A 275 9.61 7.54 -11.56
N PRO A 276 9.13 6.28 -11.52
CA PRO A 276 8.99 5.36 -12.65
C PRO A 276 7.63 5.40 -13.34
N GLN A 277 6.64 6.11 -12.79
CA GLN A 277 5.24 6.05 -13.24
C GLN A 277 5.06 6.45 -14.72
N ASN A 278 5.86 7.41 -15.19
CA ASN A 278 5.84 7.87 -16.57
C ASN A 278 6.30 6.81 -17.60
N GLY A 279 6.96 5.75 -17.13
CA GLY A 279 7.45 4.63 -17.93
C GLY A 279 6.65 3.34 -17.78
N TRP A 280 5.62 3.30 -16.92
CA TRP A 280 4.81 2.10 -16.75
C TRP A 280 3.93 1.84 -17.97
N GLU A 281 3.95 0.60 -18.46
CA GLU A 281 3.20 0.15 -19.64
C GLU A 281 1.71 0.50 -19.54
N VAL A 282 1.10 0.19 -18.39
CA VAL A 282 -0.32 0.47 -18.11
C VAL A 282 -0.71 1.94 -18.24
N ASN A 283 0.27 2.85 -18.14
CA ASN A 283 0.06 4.29 -18.26
C ASN A 283 0.26 4.81 -19.69
N ARG A 284 0.57 3.95 -20.67
CA ARG A 284 0.81 4.29 -22.08
C ARG A 284 1.72 5.52 -22.24
N PRO A 285 3.03 5.36 -22.03
CA PRO A 285 3.97 6.47 -21.97
C PRO A 285 3.86 7.47 -23.12
N ASP A 286 3.59 7.02 -24.34
CA ASP A 286 3.46 7.91 -25.52
C ASP A 286 2.21 8.81 -25.44
N ALA A 287 1.05 8.22 -25.12
CA ALA A 287 -0.19 8.96 -24.94
C ALA A 287 -0.13 9.87 -23.71
N LEU A 288 0.45 9.36 -22.61
CA LEU A 288 0.69 10.15 -21.40
C LEU A 288 1.56 11.38 -21.69
N ARG A 289 2.66 11.24 -22.44
CA ARG A 289 3.51 12.40 -22.81
C ARG A 289 2.74 13.44 -23.63
N ALA A 290 1.89 13.00 -24.55
CA ALA A 290 1.06 13.92 -25.33
C ALA A 290 0.04 14.68 -24.45
N VAL A 291 -0.62 13.98 -23.53
CA VAL A 291 -1.54 14.59 -22.56
C VAL A 291 -0.81 15.59 -21.67
N LEU A 292 0.32 15.20 -21.07
CA LEU A 292 1.09 16.07 -20.18
C LEU A 292 1.57 17.33 -20.91
N ALA A 293 2.10 17.21 -22.12
CA ALA A 293 2.52 18.37 -22.91
C ALA A 293 1.36 19.33 -23.22
N ALA A 294 0.17 18.80 -23.52
CA ALA A 294 -1.02 19.62 -23.74
C ALA A 294 -1.45 20.36 -22.46
N LEU A 295 -1.44 19.68 -21.32
CA LEU A 295 -1.78 20.27 -20.01
C LEU A 295 -0.74 21.29 -19.55
N GLU A 296 0.55 21.06 -19.78
CA GLU A 296 1.61 22.04 -19.54
C GLU A 296 1.42 23.29 -20.41
N GLY A 297 0.97 23.13 -21.66
CA GLY A 297 0.60 24.24 -22.53
C GLY A 297 -0.58 25.07 -21.99
N VAL A 298 -1.62 24.40 -21.46
CA VAL A 298 -2.74 25.08 -20.77
C VAL A 298 -2.25 25.79 -19.52
N GLN A 299 -1.41 25.13 -18.72
CA GLN A 299 -0.83 25.69 -17.49
C GLN A 299 -0.06 26.97 -17.77
N ALA A 300 0.83 26.94 -18.76
CA ALA A 300 1.67 28.07 -19.14
C ALA A 300 0.82 29.28 -19.59
N ARG A 301 -0.22 29.06 -20.40
CA ARG A 301 -1.15 30.12 -20.81
C ARG A 301 -1.92 30.70 -19.62
N PHE A 302 -2.45 29.84 -18.75
CA PHE A 302 -3.16 30.28 -17.55
C PHE A 302 -2.24 31.14 -16.67
N HIS A 303 -1.02 30.69 -16.38
CA HIS A 303 -0.04 31.42 -15.57
C HIS A 303 0.35 32.76 -16.20
N ALA A 304 0.57 32.81 -17.53
CA ALA A 304 0.92 34.04 -18.24
C ALA A 304 -0.20 35.10 -18.20
N ALA A 305 -1.46 34.66 -18.10
CA ALA A 305 -2.61 35.55 -17.97
C ALA A 305 -2.83 36.07 -16.54
N GLN A 306 -2.19 35.50 -15.52
CA GLN A 306 -2.37 35.93 -14.12
C GLN A 306 -1.53 37.17 -13.81
N THR A 307 -2.18 38.22 -13.30
CA THR A 307 -1.52 39.43 -12.78
C THR A 307 -1.07 39.30 -11.33
N GLY A 308 -1.62 38.32 -10.59
CA GLY A 308 -1.26 38.02 -9.21
C GLY A 308 -0.47 36.72 -9.05
N ASN A 309 -0.31 36.25 -7.81
CA ASN A 309 0.38 34.98 -7.49
C ASN A 309 -0.51 33.74 -7.67
N LYS A 310 -1.74 33.86 -8.18
CA LYS A 310 -2.63 32.71 -8.44
C LYS A 310 -1.96 31.79 -9.47
N ARG A 311 -1.89 30.50 -9.18
CA ARG A 311 -1.33 29.48 -10.09
C ARG A 311 -2.17 28.21 -9.97
N VAL A 312 -1.97 27.30 -10.92
CA VAL A 312 -2.53 25.94 -10.92
C VAL A 312 -1.39 24.95 -11.08
N SER A 313 -1.39 23.87 -10.30
CA SER A 313 -0.42 22.78 -10.41
C SER A 313 -0.77 21.84 -11.56
N LEU A 314 0.22 21.08 -12.06
CA LEU A 314 -0.05 20.05 -13.06
C LEU A 314 -0.87 18.91 -12.45
N ALA A 315 -0.67 18.62 -11.16
CA ALA A 315 -1.47 17.64 -10.41
C ALA A 315 -2.97 17.98 -10.45
N ASP A 316 -3.33 19.24 -10.23
CA ASP A 316 -4.71 19.68 -10.34
C ASP A 316 -5.21 19.67 -11.79
N LEU A 317 -4.39 20.06 -12.77
CA LEU A 317 -4.78 20.02 -14.18
C LEU A 317 -5.04 18.60 -14.70
N ILE A 318 -4.25 17.61 -14.26
CA ILE A 318 -4.46 16.19 -14.62
C ILE A 318 -5.84 15.72 -14.14
N VAL A 319 -6.18 15.99 -12.88
CA VAL A 319 -7.49 15.63 -12.31
C VAL A 319 -8.61 16.42 -12.99
N LEU A 320 -8.42 17.74 -13.18
CA LEU A 320 -9.40 18.62 -13.81
C LEU A 320 -9.70 18.20 -15.25
N ALA A 321 -8.69 17.74 -15.99
CA ALA A 321 -8.85 17.22 -17.35
C ALA A 321 -9.74 15.98 -17.38
N GLY A 322 -9.52 15.04 -16.44
CA GLY A 322 -10.40 13.89 -16.26
C GLY A 322 -11.83 14.30 -15.93
N CYS A 323 -12.02 15.23 -14.98
CA CYS A 323 -13.34 15.76 -14.65
C CYS A 323 -14.03 16.44 -15.85
N ALA A 324 -13.30 17.21 -16.67
CA ALA A 324 -13.83 17.85 -17.87
C ALA A 324 -14.31 16.83 -18.90
N ALA A 325 -13.53 15.77 -19.12
CA ALA A 325 -13.86 14.70 -20.05
C ALA A 325 -15.07 13.87 -19.57
N VAL A 326 -15.13 13.52 -18.27
CA VAL A 326 -16.31 12.85 -17.69
C VAL A 326 -17.54 13.74 -17.75
N GLU A 327 -17.43 15.04 -17.41
CA GLU A 327 -18.55 15.99 -17.47
C GLU A 327 -19.12 16.11 -18.89
N ARG A 328 -18.25 16.18 -19.90
CA ARG A 328 -18.66 16.17 -21.31
C ARG A 328 -19.40 14.87 -21.69
N ALA A 329 -18.92 13.72 -21.22
CA ALA A 329 -19.51 12.42 -21.54
C ALA A 329 -20.80 12.11 -20.77
N ALA A 330 -20.94 12.66 -19.56
CA ALA A 330 -22.06 12.44 -18.65
C ALA A 330 -23.17 13.48 -18.80
N GLY A 331 -22.86 14.68 -19.30
CA GLY A 331 -23.80 15.79 -19.37
C GLY A 331 -24.19 16.35 -18.00
N THR A 332 -23.40 16.08 -16.95
CA THR A 332 -23.62 16.56 -15.58
C THR A 332 -22.31 17.06 -14.98
N PRO A 333 -22.33 18.11 -14.13
CA PRO A 333 -21.12 18.62 -13.49
C PRO A 333 -20.39 17.55 -12.68
N VAL A 334 -19.06 17.51 -12.82
CA VAL A 334 -18.18 16.67 -12.00
C VAL A 334 -17.49 17.55 -10.96
N PRO A 335 -17.59 17.23 -9.65
CA PRO A 335 -16.90 17.98 -8.60
C PRO A 335 -15.39 18.02 -8.82
N PHE A 336 -14.78 19.10 -8.33
CA PHE A 336 -13.34 19.28 -8.38
C PHE A 336 -12.89 20.17 -7.23
N THR A 337 -11.88 19.72 -6.51
CA THR A 337 -11.27 20.46 -5.39
C THR A 337 -9.80 20.74 -5.72
N PRO A 338 -9.38 22.01 -5.90
CA PRO A 338 -7.99 22.37 -6.14
C PRO A 338 -7.13 22.24 -4.87
N GLY A 339 -5.82 22.42 -5.01
CA GLY A 339 -4.86 22.47 -3.90
C GLY A 339 -3.79 21.38 -3.94
N ARG A 340 -3.79 20.50 -4.96
CA ARG A 340 -2.66 19.58 -5.17
C ARG A 340 -1.42 20.36 -5.57
N MET A 341 -0.25 19.81 -5.26
CA MET A 341 1.04 20.40 -5.60
C MET A 341 1.88 19.43 -6.44
N ASP A 342 2.95 19.94 -7.05
CA ASP A 342 3.81 19.16 -7.96
C ASP A 342 5.12 18.79 -7.26
N ALA A 343 5.31 17.50 -6.95
CA ALA A 343 6.54 16.98 -6.35
C ALA A 343 7.69 16.94 -7.38
N GLN A 344 8.94 16.99 -6.92
CA GLN A 344 10.14 16.95 -7.76
C GLN A 344 10.77 15.54 -7.82
N PRO A 345 11.65 15.25 -8.81
CA PRO A 345 12.38 13.98 -8.88
C PRO A 345 13.13 13.65 -7.59
N GLU A 346 13.80 14.63 -6.97
CA GLU A 346 14.57 14.47 -5.74
C GLU A 346 13.68 14.19 -4.51
N GLN A 347 12.37 14.40 -4.65
CA GLN A 347 11.33 14.12 -3.65
C GLN A 347 10.61 12.79 -3.94
N THR A 348 11.15 11.95 -4.82
CA THR A 348 10.56 10.68 -5.24
C THR A 348 11.58 9.56 -5.21
N ASP A 349 11.41 8.60 -4.29
CA ASP A 349 12.17 7.35 -4.30
C ASP A 349 11.61 6.41 -5.37
N ALA A 350 12.24 6.40 -6.54
CA ALA A 350 11.75 5.63 -7.68
C ALA A 350 11.64 4.12 -7.40
N GLU A 351 12.54 3.55 -6.59
CA GLU A 351 12.50 2.13 -6.22
C GLU A 351 11.30 1.85 -5.30
N SER A 352 11.05 2.72 -4.33
CA SER A 352 9.88 2.62 -3.45
C SER A 352 8.55 2.74 -4.21
N PHE A 353 8.50 3.53 -5.29
CA PHE A 353 7.31 3.72 -6.12
C PHE A 353 6.99 2.53 -7.03
N GLU A 354 7.95 1.65 -7.36
CA GLU A 354 7.66 0.42 -8.12
C GLU A 354 6.66 -0.49 -7.42
N TRP A 355 6.59 -0.45 -6.08
CA TRP A 355 5.60 -1.20 -5.29
C TRP A 355 4.17 -0.64 -5.40
N LEU A 356 3.98 0.48 -6.10
CA LEU A 356 2.68 1.04 -6.47
C LEU A 356 2.28 0.69 -7.91
N ARG A 357 3.18 0.08 -8.70
CA ARG A 357 2.87 -0.36 -10.07
C ARG A 357 1.80 -1.45 -10.02
N PRO A 358 0.63 -1.27 -10.66
CA PRO A 358 -0.40 -2.28 -10.63
C PRO A 358 0.05 -3.50 -11.46
N ALA A 359 0.01 -4.69 -10.86
CA ALA A 359 0.21 -5.94 -11.59
C ALA A 359 -1.01 -6.28 -12.47
N ALA A 360 -2.20 -5.87 -12.02
CA ALA A 360 -3.45 -5.89 -12.76
C ALA A 360 -4.28 -4.66 -12.36
N ASP A 361 -5.05 -4.12 -13.30
CA ASP A 361 -6.00 -3.04 -13.08
C ASP A 361 -7.26 -3.32 -13.89
N GLY A 362 -8.21 -4.02 -13.26
CA GLY A 362 -9.46 -4.41 -13.91
C GLY A 362 -10.31 -3.21 -14.35
N PHE A 363 -10.17 -2.05 -13.70
CA PHE A 363 -10.86 -0.82 -14.12
C PHE A 363 -10.43 -0.37 -15.51
N ARG A 364 -9.17 -0.62 -15.90
CA ARG A 364 -8.63 -0.38 -17.26
C ARG A 364 -8.50 -1.66 -18.11
N ASN A 365 -9.05 -2.79 -17.67
CA ASN A 365 -8.90 -4.09 -18.33
C ASN A 365 -7.44 -4.51 -18.57
N TYR A 366 -6.56 -4.25 -17.59
CA TYR A 366 -5.12 -4.50 -17.69
C TYR A 366 -4.68 -5.67 -16.79
N GLY A 367 -3.73 -6.46 -17.30
CA GLY A 367 -3.13 -7.60 -16.61
C GLY A 367 -3.71 -8.93 -17.08
N ALA A 368 -3.17 -10.02 -16.52
CA ALA A 368 -3.58 -11.39 -16.83
C ALA A 368 -3.62 -12.23 -15.56
N SER A 369 -4.43 -13.29 -15.56
CA SER A 369 -4.48 -14.27 -14.49
C SER A 369 -3.15 -15.01 -14.40
N ASN A 370 -2.82 -15.48 -13.20
CA ASN A 370 -1.71 -16.39 -12.97
C ASN A 370 -2.17 -17.66 -12.25
N LEU A 371 -1.24 -18.55 -11.91
CA LEU A 371 -1.54 -19.84 -11.28
C LEU A 371 -2.26 -19.73 -9.92
N ARG A 372 -2.26 -18.57 -9.27
CA ARG A 372 -2.80 -18.36 -7.91
C ARG A 372 -3.95 -17.36 -7.84
N VAL A 373 -3.98 -16.39 -8.75
CA VAL A 373 -4.92 -15.27 -8.69
C VAL A 373 -5.48 -15.00 -10.07
N HIS A 374 -6.81 -14.95 -10.16
CA HIS A 374 -7.53 -14.52 -11.34
C HIS A 374 -7.74 -13.01 -11.40
N THR A 375 -7.91 -12.45 -12.59
CA THR A 375 -8.05 -11.00 -12.80
C THR A 375 -9.25 -10.39 -12.06
N GLU A 376 -10.36 -11.11 -11.90
CA GLU A 376 -11.51 -10.66 -11.10
C GLU A 376 -11.23 -10.63 -9.58
N GLN A 377 -10.34 -11.47 -9.08
CA GLN A 377 -9.89 -11.42 -7.69
C GLN A 377 -8.96 -10.22 -7.48
N ALA A 378 -8.07 -9.95 -8.45
CA ALA A 378 -7.23 -8.76 -8.45
C ALA A 378 -8.04 -7.45 -8.57
N LEU A 379 -9.18 -7.46 -9.29
CA LEU A 379 -10.12 -6.34 -9.32
C LEU A 379 -10.67 -6.03 -7.91
N VAL A 380 -11.13 -7.04 -7.18
CA VAL A 380 -11.67 -6.86 -5.82
C VAL A 380 -10.58 -6.38 -4.86
N ASP A 381 -9.37 -6.93 -4.94
CA ASP A 381 -8.21 -6.43 -4.19
C ASP A 381 -7.92 -4.96 -4.51
N LYS A 382 -7.88 -4.60 -5.80
CA LYS A 382 -7.68 -3.21 -6.22
C LYS A 382 -8.78 -2.28 -5.72
N ALA A 383 -10.04 -2.71 -5.78
CA ALA A 383 -11.17 -1.95 -5.25
C ALA A 383 -11.04 -1.73 -3.73
N HIS A 384 -10.63 -2.75 -2.99
CA HIS A 384 -10.33 -2.64 -1.56
C HIS A 384 -9.20 -1.65 -1.28
N LEU A 385 -8.10 -1.69 -2.04
CA LEU A 385 -7.02 -0.70 -1.93
C LEU A 385 -7.52 0.73 -2.20
N LEU A 386 -8.43 0.90 -3.16
CA LEU A 386 -9.07 2.19 -3.45
C LEU A 386 -10.20 2.55 -2.47
N THR A 387 -10.42 1.76 -1.42
CA THR A 387 -11.48 1.93 -0.41
C THR A 387 -12.91 1.91 -0.98
N LEU A 388 -13.08 1.25 -2.13
CA LEU A 388 -14.35 1.16 -2.84
C LEU A 388 -15.21 0.03 -2.29
N SER A 389 -16.50 0.31 -2.19
CA SER A 389 -17.54 -0.70 -1.99
C SER A 389 -17.86 -1.43 -3.31
N ALA A 390 -18.54 -2.58 -3.23
CA ALA A 390 -18.96 -3.31 -4.42
C ALA A 390 -19.85 -2.48 -5.38
N PRO A 391 -20.81 -1.64 -4.91
CA PRO A 391 -21.56 -0.74 -5.79
C PRO A 391 -20.67 0.29 -6.50
N GLU A 392 -19.75 0.94 -5.77
CA GLU A 392 -18.82 1.92 -6.36
C GLU A 392 -17.90 1.26 -7.40
N MET A 393 -17.36 0.08 -7.09
CA MET A 393 -16.58 -0.72 -8.04
C MET A 393 -17.38 -1.05 -9.30
N THR A 394 -18.63 -1.49 -9.12
CA THR A 394 -19.53 -1.85 -10.23
C THR A 394 -19.78 -0.65 -11.13
N ALA A 395 -20.22 0.48 -10.56
CA ALA A 395 -20.46 1.71 -11.31
C ALA A 395 -19.21 2.16 -12.08
N LEU A 396 -18.03 2.16 -11.42
CA LEU A 396 -16.77 2.54 -12.04
C LEU A 396 -16.38 1.63 -13.21
N VAL A 397 -16.47 0.30 -13.08
CA VAL A 397 -16.13 -0.62 -14.18
C VAL A 397 -17.06 -0.38 -15.37
N GLY A 398 -18.38 -0.37 -15.15
CA GLY A 398 -19.34 -0.17 -16.24
C GLY A 398 -19.19 1.18 -16.93
N GLY A 399 -19.01 2.25 -16.15
CA GLY A 399 -18.81 3.60 -16.69
C GLY A 399 -17.48 3.75 -17.44
N LEU A 400 -16.36 3.24 -16.90
CA LEU A 400 -15.06 3.31 -17.57
C LEU A 400 -15.04 2.51 -18.88
N ARG A 401 -15.75 1.39 -18.97
CA ARG A 401 -15.96 0.67 -20.23
C ARG A 401 -16.75 1.50 -21.24
N ALA A 402 -17.87 2.10 -20.83
CA ALA A 402 -18.67 2.96 -21.71
C ALA A 402 -17.88 4.20 -22.20
N LEU A 403 -16.99 4.73 -21.34
CA LEU A 403 -16.09 5.85 -21.64
C LEU A 403 -14.87 5.47 -22.49
N ASN A 404 -14.76 4.21 -22.92
CA ASN A 404 -13.63 3.71 -23.70
C ASN A 404 -12.28 3.89 -23.01
N ALA A 405 -12.22 3.66 -21.68
CA ALA A 405 -11.06 3.95 -20.84
C ALA A 405 -10.15 2.72 -20.60
N ASN A 406 -10.25 1.67 -21.42
CA ASN A 406 -9.30 0.56 -21.38
C ASN A 406 -7.88 1.06 -21.60
N TRP A 407 -6.90 0.41 -20.93
CA TRP A 407 -5.54 0.90 -20.85
C TRP A 407 -4.97 1.13 -22.26
N ASP A 408 -5.07 0.14 -23.15
CA ASP A 408 -4.55 0.12 -24.54
C ASP A 408 -5.52 0.69 -25.59
N GLY A 409 -6.72 1.10 -25.20
CA GLY A 409 -7.79 1.49 -26.13
C GLY A 409 -8.47 0.31 -26.83
N SER A 410 -8.27 -0.93 -26.36
CA SER A 410 -8.97 -2.11 -26.88
C SER A 410 -10.48 -2.03 -26.64
N ALA A 411 -11.25 -2.72 -27.50
CA ALA A 411 -12.70 -2.84 -27.36
C ALA A 411 -13.16 -3.91 -26.35
N GLN A 412 -12.23 -4.56 -25.64
CA GLN A 412 -12.56 -5.65 -24.72
C GLN A 412 -13.43 -5.14 -23.55
N GLY A 413 -14.64 -5.67 -23.42
CA GLY A 413 -15.61 -5.23 -22.42
C GLY A 413 -16.28 -3.89 -22.73
N VAL A 414 -15.97 -3.25 -23.87
CA VAL A 414 -16.65 -2.02 -24.31
C VAL A 414 -17.97 -2.41 -24.97
N LEU A 415 -18.95 -2.77 -24.15
CA LEU A 415 -20.26 -3.27 -24.58
C LEU A 415 -21.20 -2.10 -24.89
N THR A 416 -20.84 -1.25 -25.85
CA THR A 416 -21.64 -0.12 -26.32
C THR A 416 -21.35 0.19 -27.79
N GLN A 417 -22.34 0.75 -28.49
CA GLN A 417 -22.19 1.29 -29.84
C GLN A 417 -21.89 2.81 -29.85
N ARG A 418 -21.78 3.43 -28.67
CA ARG A 418 -21.47 4.85 -28.51
C ARG A 418 -20.29 5.07 -27.53
N PRO A 419 -19.10 4.50 -27.79
CA PRO A 419 -17.97 4.64 -26.89
C PRO A 419 -17.64 6.13 -26.63
N GLY A 420 -17.28 6.45 -25.40
CA GLY A 420 -17.02 7.83 -24.95
C GLY A 420 -18.24 8.59 -24.44
N THR A 421 -19.42 7.94 -24.38
CA THR A 421 -20.62 8.49 -23.73
C THR A 421 -20.90 7.71 -22.45
N LEU A 422 -21.14 8.39 -21.32
CA LEU A 422 -21.41 7.71 -20.05
C LEU A 422 -22.84 7.17 -20.04
N THR A 423 -22.97 5.86 -20.24
CA THR A 423 -24.26 5.15 -20.33
C THR A 423 -24.24 3.84 -19.56
N ASN A 424 -25.42 3.30 -19.24
CA ASN A 424 -25.56 1.98 -18.66
C ASN A 424 -25.51 0.83 -19.69
N ASP A 425 -25.11 1.12 -20.93
CA ASP A 425 -24.99 0.16 -22.03
C ASP A 425 -24.15 -1.07 -21.64
N PHE A 426 -23.10 -0.90 -20.83
CA PHE A 426 -22.29 -2.03 -20.34
C PHE A 426 -23.16 -3.09 -19.67
N PHE A 427 -24.00 -2.68 -18.72
CA PHE A 427 -24.84 -3.60 -17.96
C PHE A 427 -26.00 -4.14 -18.79
N VAL A 428 -26.65 -3.29 -19.58
CA VAL A 428 -27.75 -3.70 -20.47
C VAL A 428 -27.28 -4.80 -21.43
N ASN A 429 -26.12 -4.61 -22.07
CA ASN A 429 -25.59 -5.56 -23.05
C ASN A 429 -24.96 -6.79 -22.40
N LEU A 430 -24.37 -6.66 -21.20
CA LEU A 430 -23.86 -7.81 -20.43
C LEU A 430 -25.00 -8.77 -20.02
N LEU A 431 -26.14 -8.22 -19.62
CA LEU A 431 -27.29 -8.98 -19.12
C LEU A 431 -28.26 -9.42 -20.21
N ASP A 432 -28.05 -9.02 -21.47
CA ASP A 432 -28.84 -9.47 -22.60
C ASP A 432 -28.65 -10.99 -22.82
N MET A 433 -29.69 -11.75 -22.49
CA MET A 433 -29.73 -13.20 -22.69
C MET A 433 -29.71 -13.61 -24.17
N GLY A 434 -29.96 -12.68 -25.09
CA GLY A 434 -29.73 -12.84 -26.52
C GLY A 434 -28.25 -12.99 -26.89
N THR A 435 -27.33 -12.64 -25.99
CA THR A 435 -25.90 -12.91 -26.13
C THR A 435 -25.52 -14.24 -25.46
N LEU A 436 -24.72 -15.04 -26.16
CA LEU A 436 -24.08 -16.26 -25.65
C LEU A 436 -22.58 -16.03 -25.53
N TRP A 437 -22.03 -16.20 -24.33
CA TRP A 437 -20.60 -16.05 -24.06
C TRP A 437 -19.87 -17.39 -24.17
N LYS A 438 -18.71 -17.41 -24.85
CA LYS A 438 -17.84 -18.58 -24.99
C LYS A 438 -16.39 -18.21 -24.62
N PRO A 439 -15.65 -19.08 -23.94
CA PRO A 439 -14.25 -18.83 -23.64
C PRO A 439 -13.41 -18.89 -24.92
N VAL A 440 -12.54 -17.90 -25.10
CA VAL A 440 -11.44 -17.92 -26.07
C VAL A 440 -10.20 -18.52 -25.40
N ASP A 441 -9.92 -18.10 -24.17
CA ASP A 441 -8.90 -18.67 -23.29
C ASP A 441 -9.32 -18.52 -21.81
N GLY A 442 -8.36 -18.61 -20.88
CA GLY A 442 -8.64 -18.50 -19.45
C GLY A 442 -9.14 -17.12 -19.01
N ASP A 443 -8.78 -16.06 -19.73
CA ASP A 443 -9.09 -14.67 -19.39
C ASP A 443 -10.04 -13.95 -20.36
N ARG A 444 -10.17 -14.44 -21.60
CA ARG A 444 -10.90 -13.77 -22.68
C ARG A 444 -12.08 -14.60 -23.17
N PHE A 445 -13.14 -13.89 -23.56
CA PHE A 445 -14.41 -14.46 -23.98
C PHE A 445 -14.96 -13.73 -25.21
N GLU A 446 -15.62 -14.48 -26.08
CA GLU A 446 -16.41 -13.96 -27.19
C GLU A 446 -17.90 -14.01 -26.85
N GLY A 447 -18.61 -12.92 -27.11
CA GLY A 447 -20.06 -12.85 -27.05
C GLY A 447 -20.63 -12.91 -28.46
N VAL A 448 -21.44 -13.93 -28.73
CA VAL A 448 -22.12 -14.10 -30.03
C VAL A 448 -23.64 -13.98 -29.86
N ASP A 449 -24.32 -13.57 -30.91
CA ASP A 449 -25.77 -13.68 -30.98
C ASP A 449 -26.21 -15.15 -30.81
N ARG A 450 -27.13 -15.40 -29.87
CA ARG A 450 -27.51 -16.76 -29.48
C ARG A 450 -28.22 -17.53 -30.60
N GLN A 451 -28.90 -16.84 -31.52
CA GLN A 451 -29.67 -17.49 -32.59
C GLN A 451 -28.84 -17.69 -33.86
N THR A 452 -28.09 -16.67 -34.25
CA THR A 452 -27.36 -16.61 -35.51
C THR A 452 -25.89 -17.00 -35.39
N GLY A 453 -25.34 -16.93 -34.17
CA GLY A 453 -23.91 -17.12 -33.93
C GLY A 453 -23.03 -15.93 -34.39
N ALA A 454 -23.63 -14.83 -34.83
CA ALA A 454 -22.89 -13.66 -35.28
C ALA A 454 -22.09 -13.02 -34.13
N PRO A 455 -20.81 -12.63 -34.32
CA PRO A 455 -20.04 -11.94 -33.30
C PRO A 455 -20.71 -10.64 -32.85
N ARG A 456 -20.79 -10.41 -31.54
CA ARG A 456 -21.31 -9.17 -30.94
C ARG A 456 -20.22 -8.44 -30.17
N TRP A 457 -19.56 -9.13 -29.24
CA TRP A 457 -18.69 -8.51 -28.24
C TRP A 457 -17.47 -9.37 -27.91
N THR A 458 -16.47 -8.75 -27.29
CA THR A 458 -15.40 -9.47 -26.57
C THR A 458 -15.35 -8.96 -25.15
N ALA A 459 -14.94 -9.81 -24.20
CA ALA A 459 -14.92 -9.49 -22.78
C ALA A 459 -13.77 -10.22 -22.07
N SER A 460 -13.34 -9.70 -20.94
CA SER A 460 -12.45 -10.36 -19.99
C SER A 460 -13.24 -11.06 -18.87
N ARG A 461 -12.54 -11.77 -17.98
CA ARG A 461 -13.13 -12.22 -16.69
C ARG A 461 -13.62 -11.05 -15.85
N VAL A 462 -12.87 -9.95 -15.83
CA VAL A 462 -13.22 -8.71 -15.11
C VAL A 462 -14.54 -8.14 -15.59
N ASP A 463 -14.86 -8.30 -16.87
CA ASP A 463 -16.13 -7.83 -17.43
C ASP A 463 -17.26 -8.82 -17.10
N LEU A 464 -17.03 -10.12 -17.32
CA LEU A 464 -18.06 -11.15 -17.15
C LEU A 464 -18.38 -11.52 -15.70
N VAL A 465 -17.51 -11.19 -14.75
CA VAL A 465 -17.78 -11.45 -13.31
C VAL A 465 -19.06 -10.75 -12.86
N PHE A 466 -19.37 -9.58 -13.41
CA PHE A 466 -20.61 -8.83 -13.15
C PHE A 466 -21.86 -9.49 -13.75
N GLY A 467 -21.72 -10.46 -14.64
CA GLY A 467 -22.82 -11.29 -15.13
C GLY A 467 -22.92 -12.65 -14.44
N SER A 468 -21.95 -13.00 -13.59
CA SER A 468 -21.75 -14.35 -13.05
C SER A 468 -21.82 -14.44 -11.53
N GLN A 469 -21.12 -13.56 -10.82
CA GLN A 469 -21.06 -13.58 -9.35
C GLN A 469 -22.39 -13.03 -8.82
N PRO A 470 -23.13 -13.71 -7.93
CA PRO A 470 -24.52 -13.36 -7.62
C PRO A 470 -24.73 -11.93 -7.12
N GLU A 471 -23.89 -11.46 -6.19
CA GLU A 471 -23.97 -10.11 -5.63
C GLU A 471 -23.60 -9.03 -6.66
N LEU A 472 -22.55 -9.25 -7.46
CA LEU A 472 -22.17 -8.33 -8.53
C LEU A 472 -23.20 -8.31 -9.66
N ARG A 473 -23.84 -9.44 -9.95
CA ARG A 473 -24.92 -9.54 -10.91
C ARG A 473 -26.16 -8.78 -10.44
N ALA A 474 -26.53 -8.87 -9.16
CA ALA A 474 -27.63 -8.07 -8.62
C ALA A 474 -27.36 -6.55 -8.76
N LEU A 475 -26.12 -6.12 -8.58
CA LEU A 475 -25.71 -4.73 -8.82
C LEU A 475 -25.72 -4.37 -10.32
N ALA A 476 -25.30 -5.28 -11.19
CA ALA A 476 -25.41 -5.10 -12.63
C ALA A 476 -26.87 -4.97 -13.08
N GLU A 477 -27.79 -5.75 -12.51
CA GLU A 477 -29.23 -5.69 -12.80
C GLU A 477 -29.84 -4.35 -12.36
N LEU A 478 -29.40 -3.81 -11.22
CA LEU A 478 -29.77 -2.47 -10.76
C LEU A 478 -29.38 -1.39 -11.79
N TYR A 479 -28.12 -1.36 -12.22
CA TYR A 479 -27.66 -0.35 -13.18
C TYR A 479 -28.17 -0.61 -14.61
N GLY A 480 -28.39 -1.88 -14.99
CA GLY A 480 -28.90 -2.30 -16.29
C GLY A 480 -30.41 -2.20 -16.46
N SER A 481 -31.14 -1.83 -15.40
CA SER A 481 -32.59 -1.58 -15.46
C SER A 481 -32.92 -0.38 -16.37
N SER A 482 -34.15 -0.30 -16.87
CA SER A 482 -34.59 0.75 -17.80
C SER A 482 -34.54 2.17 -17.22
N ASP A 483 -34.59 2.29 -15.88
CA ASP A 483 -34.41 3.52 -15.10
C ASP A 483 -32.99 3.66 -14.50
N GLY A 484 -32.09 2.72 -14.80
CA GLY A 484 -30.74 2.64 -14.22
C GLY A 484 -29.75 3.68 -14.73
N GLN A 485 -30.02 4.35 -15.86
CA GLN A 485 -29.11 5.34 -16.47
C GLN A 485 -28.79 6.50 -15.52
N THR A 486 -29.83 7.13 -14.94
CA THR A 486 -29.65 8.27 -14.02
C THR A 486 -28.88 7.85 -12.77
N LEU A 487 -29.17 6.66 -12.26
CA LEU A 487 -28.52 6.09 -11.10
C LEU A 487 -27.03 5.81 -11.38
N LEU A 488 -26.71 5.19 -12.51
CA LEU A 488 -25.32 4.92 -12.91
C LEU A 488 -24.52 6.21 -13.06
N VAL A 489 -25.05 7.22 -13.75
CA VAL A 489 -24.34 8.49 -13.95
C VAL A 489 -24.02 9.14 -12.60
N ARG A 490 -25.00 9.21 -11.68
CA ARG A 490 -24.81 9.76 -10.34
C ARG A 490 -23.73 9.00 -9.57
N ASP A 491 -23.85 7.68 -9.51
CA ASP A 491 -22.96 6.83 -8.70
C ASP A 491 -21.55 6.75 -9.30
N PHE A 492 -21.43 6.75 -10.63
CA PHE A 492 -20.16 6.84 -11.33
C PHE A 492 -19.44 8.15 -11.01
N VAL A 493 -20.13 9.30 -11.12
CA VAL A 493 -19.53 10.61 -10.83
C VAL A 493 -19.10 10.71 -9.36
N ALA A 494 -19.92 10.19 -8.43
CA ALA A 494 -19.57 10.15 -7.02
C ALA A 494 -18.34 9.27 -6.74
N ALA A 495 -18.28 8.07 -7.34
CA ALA A 495 -17.15 7.17 -7.19
C ALA A 495 -15.87 7.71 -7.88
N TRP A 496 -16.02 8.39 -9.02
CA TRP A 496 -14.92 9.08 -9.70
C TRP A 496 -14.32 10.18 -8.81
N ASP A 497 -15.16 11.08 -8.30
CA ASP A 497 -14.73 12.15 -7.39
C ASP A 497 -14.07 11.60 -6.13
N LYS A 498 -14.62 10.53 -5.55
CA LYS A 498 -13.99 9.81 -4.44
C LYS A 498 -12.57 9.39 -4.78
N VAL A 499 -12.36 8.67 -5.90
CA VAL A 499 -11.02 8.18 -6.29
C VAL A 499 -10.06 9.34 -6.52
N MET A 500 -10.51 10.42 -7.17
CA MET A 500 -9.68 11.61 -7.40
C MET A 500 -9.21 12.27 -6.09
N ASN A 501 -9.95 12.10 -4.98
CA ASN A 501 -9.67 12.74 -3.70
C ASN A 501 -9.14 11.81 -2.60
N LEU A 502 -8.77 10.55 -2.91
CA LEU A 502 -8.32 9.57 -1.90
C LEU A 502 -7.07 10.01 -1.12
N ASP A 503 -6.22 10.85 -1.71
CA ASP A 503 -4.99 11.37 -1.09
C ASP A 503 -5.11 12.82 -0.58
N ARG A 504 -6.31 13.41 -0.63
CA ARG A 504 -6.57 14.82 -0.26
C ARG A 504 -6.76 15.01 1.24
N PHE A 505 -5.81 14.52 2.02
CA PHE A 505 -5.78 14.70 3.48
C PHE A 505 -5.49 16.15 3.89
N ASP A 506 -5.04 16.99 2.96
CA ASP A 506 -4.85 18.44 3.13
C ASP A 506 -6.18 19.22 3.19
N VAL A 507 -7.26 18.65 2.67
CA VAL A 507 -8.58 19.25 2.70
C VAL A 507 -9.40 18.60 3.81
N ALA A 508 -10.01 19.41 4.66
CA ALA A 508 -11.04 18.89 5.54
C ALA A 508 -12.15 18.30 4.68
N VAL A 509 -12.33 16.98 4.72
CA VAL A 509 -13.49 16.33 4.10
C VAL A 509 -14.71 16.97 4.75
N SER A 510 -15.41 17.84 4.01
CA SER A 510 -16.75 18.25 4.39
C SER A 510 -17.51 16.95 4.59
N PRO A 511 -17.98 16.62 5.81
CA PRO A 511 -18.62 15.35 6.05
C PRO A 511 -19.78 15.29 5.07
N ALA A 512 -19.67 14.39 4.08
CA ALA A 512 -20.79 14.05 3.22
C ALA A 512 -21.98 13.84 4.15
N ALA A 513 -23.04 14.61 3.89
CA ALA A 513 -24.22 14.70 4.73
C ALA A 513 -24.58 13.32 5.33
N GLY A 514 -24.55 13.26 6.66
CA GLY A 514 -25.10 12.20 7.50
C GLY A 514 -24.92 10.76 6.99
N ARG A 515 -23.89 10.07 7.47
CA ARG A 515 -24.10 8.65 7.79
C ARG A 515 -24.98 8.62 9.05
N PRO A 516 -26.21 8.09 8.99
CA PRO A 516 -26.99 7.84 10.19
C PRO A 516 -26.15 6.94 11.09
N ARG A 517 -25.82 7.41 12.29
CA ARG A 517 -25.40 6.51 13.37
C ARG A 517 -26.67 6.01 14.03
N LEU A 518 -26.72 4.71 14.32
CA LEU A 518 -27.78 4.07 15.10
C LEU A 518 -28.02 4.81 16.42
#